data_AF-A0A6N2CM67-F1
#
_entry.id   AF-A0A6N2CM67-F1
#
_cell.length_a   1.000
_cell.length_b   1.000
_cell.length_c   1.000
_cell.angle_alpha   90.00
_cell.angle_beta   90.00
_cell.angle_gamma   90.00
#
_symmetry.space_group_name_H-M   'P 1'
#
loop_
_entity.id
_entity.type
_entity.pdbx_description
1 polymer ?
#
loop_
_entity_poly.entity_id
_entity_poly.type
_entity_poly.pdbx_seq_one_letter_code
_entity_poly.pdbx_strand_id
1 'polypeptide(L)'
;MTTVGTVFANVQNKHSAPGICTHSGQALLHLYRATGDAAYLDLLYAIAGAIPQFVSREDRPIRSQDGRAMPSGWINERVNTSDWDNNLGGIFYGSTWCEIALLLTYAELPGLYVDLETQRYWTMEPIDVQFTDQGVRITNRSAFKARIKVLMEGALERRQPLELDGFCGKRIELDAGQTSTLPC
;
A
#
# COMPACT_ATOMS: atom_id res chain seq x y z
N MET A 1 5.12 -11.45 -5.65
CA MET A 1 4.80 -11.32 -4.22
C MET A 1 5.89 -10.46 -3.62
N THR A 2 5.56 -9.35 -2.97
CA THR A 2 6.59 -8.56 -2.27
C THR A 2 6.93 -9.30 -0.98
N THR A 3 8.21 -9.37 -0.60
CA THR A 3 8.65 -10.01 0.66
C THR A 3 9.00 -8.99 1.72
N VAL A 4 8.65 -7.72 1.49
CA VAL A 4 8.97 -6.56 2.32
C VAL A 4 7.72 -5.71 2.52
N GLY A 5 7.69 -4.90 3.59
CA GLY A 5 6.58 -3.99 3.90
C GLY A 5 5.81 -4.33 5.18
N THR A 6 6.17 -5.41 5.87
CA THR A 6 5.67 -5.67 7.22
C THR A 6 6.46 -4.87 8.25
N VAL A 7 5.82 -4.48 9.35
CA VAL A 7 6.39 -3.55 10.33
C VAL A 7 6.48 -4.16 11.72
N PHE A 8 7.55 -3.86 12.44
CA PHE A 8 7.63 -4.13 13.88
C PHE A 8 7.11 -2.90 14.62
N ALA A 9 6.05 -3.08 15.41
CA ALA A 9 5.52 -1.98 16.23
C ALA A 9 6.53 -1.56 17.32
N ASN A 10 7.32 -2.50 17.83
CA ASN A 10 8.42 -2.23 18.76
C ASN A 10 9.47 -3.36 18.68
N VAL A 11 10.60 -3.18 19.40
CA VAL A 11 11.72 -4.13 19.44
C VAL A 11 11.44 -5.41 20.24
N GLN A 12 10.33 -5.48 20.99
CA GLN A 12 9.93 -6.64 21.79
C GLN A 12 8.95 -7.56 21.04
N ASN A 13 8.37 -7.08 19.93
CA ASN A 13 7.47 -7.86 19.10
C ASN A 13 8.18 -9.10 18.56
N LYS A 14 7.51 -10.25 18.67
CA LYS A 14 8.00 -11.55 18.16
C LYS A 14 7.45 -11.86 16.76
N HIS A 15 6.67 -10.94 16.21
CA HIS A 15 6.09 -10.98 14.87
C HIS A 15 6.08 -9.57 14.29
N SER A 16 6.12 -9.50 12.96
CA SER A 16 5.80 -8.25 12.26
C SER A 16 4.30 -8.16 12.00
N ALA A 17 3.78 -6.95 11.83
CA ALA A 17 2.42 -6.66 11.43
C ALA A 17 2.34 -6.34 9.93
N PRO A 18 1.22 -6.65 9.26
CA PRO A 18 1.09 -6.48 7.81
C PRO A 18 0.93 -5.03 7.35
N GLY A 19 0.78 -4.05 8.26
CA GLY A 19 0.71 -2.64 7.91
C GLY A 19 0.90 -1.70 9.08
N ILE A 20 0.75 -0.41 8.82
CA ILE A 20 0.88 0.69 9.80
C ILE A 20 -0.48 1.08 10.37
N CYS A 21 -0.44 1.70 11.55
CA CYS A 21 -1.63 2.14 12.26
C CYS A 21 -2.04 3.56 11.83
N THR A 22 -3.32 3.74 11.47
CA THR A 22 -3.97 5.05 11.28
C THR A 22 -3.16 5.98 10.36
N HIS A 23 -3.13 7.29 10.63
CA HIS A 23 -2.45 8.36 9.87
C HIS A 23 -0.92 8.21 9.72
N SER A 24 -0.30 7.13 10.19
CA SER A 24 1.14 6.91 10.04
C SER A 24 1.58 6.92 8.58
N GLY A 25 0.72 6.49 7.66
CA GLY A 25 1.01 6.51 6.22
C GLY A 25 1.08 7.92 5.65
N GLN A 26 0.14 8.78 6.06
CA GLN A 26 0.17 10.19 5.67
C GLN A 26 1.42 10.89 6.20
N ALA A 27 1.86 10.60 7.43
CA ALA A 27 3.09 11.21 7.95
C ALA A 27 4.30 10.98 7.03
N LEU A 28 4.47 9.76 6.49
CA LEU A 28 5.54 9.46 5.52
C LEU A 28 5.38 10.22 4.21
N LEU A 29 4.16 10.33 3.68
CA LEU A 29 3.88 11.14 2.49
C LEU A 29 4.22 12.63 2.72
N HIS A 30 3.84 13.18 3.87
CA HIS A 30 4.14 14.57 4.22
C HIS A 30 5.65 14.80 4.41
N LEU A 31 6.38 13.85 5.00
CA LEU A 31 7.83 13.91 5.12
C LEU A 31 8.50 13.94 3.74
N TYR A 32 8.06 13.11 2.80
CA TYR A 32 8.52 13.20 1.41
C TYR A 32 8.25 14.58 0.82
N ARG A 33 7.02 15.08 0.92
CA ARG A 33 6.64 16.40 0.36
C ARG A 33 7.46 17.55 0.95
N ALA A 34 7.82 17.46 2.23
CA ALA A 34 8.61 18.47 2.92
C ALA A 34 10.13 18.38 2.64
N THR A 35 10.66 17.18 2.39
CA THR A 35 12.12 16.95 2.34
C THR A 35 12.66 16.55 0.97
N GLY A 36 11.82 15.97 0.11
CA GLY A 36 12.22 15.33 -1.15
C GLY A 36 12.94 13.99 -0.98
N ASP A 37 13.04 13.45 0.24
CA ASP A 37 13.73 12.17 0.48
C ASP A 37 12.86 10.97 0.10
N ALA A 38 13.22 10.35 -1.02
CA ALA A 38 12.53 9.19 -1.60
C ALA A 38 12.39 8.01 -0.62
N ALA A 39 13.27 7.87 0.38
CA ALA A 39 13.20 6.78 1.34
C ALA A 39 11.85 6.74 2.08
N TYR A 40 11.20 7.89 2.30
CA TYR A 40 9.89 7.95 2.93
C TYR A 40 8.79 7.34 2.05
N LEU A 41 8.79 7.59 0.74
CA LEU A 41 7.83 6.98 -0.18
C LEU A 41 8.16 5.52 -0.47
N ASP A 42 9.44 5.17 -0.58
CA ASP A 42 9.88 3.78 -0.72
C ASP A 42 9.35 2.92 0.44
N LEU A 43 9.51 3.41 1.67
CA LEU A 43 8.98 2.75 2.87
C LEU A 43 7.45 2.70 2.86
N LEU A 44 6.79 3.84 2.60
CA LEU A 44 5.33 3.94 2.59
C LEU A 44 4.69 2.96 1.60
N TYR A 45 5.16 2.95 0.36
CA TYR A 45 4.58 2.12 -0.69
C TYR A 45 4.98 0.64 -0.58
N ALA A 46 6.14 0.32 0.00
CA ALA A 46 6.45 -1.05 0.39
C ALA A 46 5.42 -1.58 1.39
N ILE A 47 5.08 -0.81 2.42
CA ILE A 47 4.09 -1.18 3.43
C ILE A 47 2.68 -1.26 2.83
N ALA A 48 2.25 -0.20 2.12
CA ALA A 48 0.92 -0.11 1.55
C ALA A 48 0.66 -1.17 0.48
N GLY A 49 1.67 -1.56 -0.30
CA GLY A 49 1.59 -2.67 -1.25
C GLY A 49 1.66 -4.06 -0.60
N ALA A 50 2.15 -4.15 0.65
CA ALA A 50 2.24 -5.41 1.37
C ALA A 50 0.89 -5.82 2.00
N ILE A 51 0.21 -4.90 2.69
CA ILE A 51 -0.99 -5.22 3.48
C ILE A 51 -2.10 -5.98 2.70
N PRO A 52 -2.42 -5.69 1.42
CA PRO A 52 -3.47 -6.41 0.70
C PRO A 52 -3.12 -7.89 0.44
N GLN A 53 -1.83 -8.25 0.48
CA GLN A 53 -1.37 -9.63 0.29
C GLN A 53 -1.69 -10.54 1.50
N PHE A 54 -2.05 -9.94 2.64
CA PHE A 54 -2.41 -10.65 3.87
C PHE A 54 -3.92 -10.77 4.09
N VAL A 55 -4.73 -10.43 3.09
CA VAL A 55 -6.17 -10.70 3.09
C VAL A 55 -6.42 -12.17 2.81
N SER A 56 -7.09 -12.86 3.73
CA SER A 56 -7.62 -14.19 3.46
C SER A 56 -8.68 -14.11 2.39
N ARG A 57 -8.57 -14.92 1.34
CA ARG A 57 -9.54 -14.96 0.23
C ARG A 57 -10.17 -16.33 0.12
N GLU A 58 -11.35 -16.41 -0.47
CA GLU A 58 -12.02 -17.70 -0.73
C GLU A 58 -11.15 -18.65 -1.57
N ASP A 59 -10.46 -18.13 -2.58
CA ASP A 59 -9.58 -18.89 -3.48
C ASP A 59 -8.18 -19.16 -2.89
N ARG A 60 -7.80 -18.40 -1.85
CA ARG A 60 -6.49 -18.49 -1.18
C ARG A 60 -6.64 -18.14 0.30
N PRO A 61 -7.24 -19.04 1.10
CA PRO A 61 -7.46 -18.76 2.51
C PRO A 61 -6.13 -18.81 3.27
N ILE A 62 -5.97 -17.92 4.24
CA ILE A 62 -4.87 -18.00 5.20
C ILE A 62 -5.25 -19.03 6.27
N ARG A 63 -4.34 -19.95 6.56
CA ARG A 63 -4.54 -20.96 7.59
C ARG A 63 -3.96 -20.48 8.91
N SER A 64 -4.74 -20.58 9.98
CA SER A 64 -4.22 -20.45 11.33
C SER A 64 -3.38 -21.66 11.70
N GLN A 65 -2.60 -21.51 12.77
CA GLN A 65 -1.68 -22.51 13.29
C GLN A 65 -2.36 -23.83 13.69
N ASP A 66 -3.64 -23.78 14.07
CA ASP A 66 -4.48 -24.95 14.35
C ASP A 66 -5.16 -25.54 13.10
N GLY A 67 -4.78 -25.08 11.90
CA GLY A 67 -5.22 -25.61 10.61
C GLY A 67 -6.53 -25.04 10.06
N ARG A 68 -7.24 -24.22 10.83
CA ARG A 68 -8.49 -23.58 10.38
C ARG A 68 -8.23 -22.55 9.28
N ALA A 69 -9.09 -22.55 8.26
CA ALA A 69 -9.07 -21.53 7.22
C ALA A 69 -9.76 -20.26 7.73
N MET A 70 -9.07 -19.12 7.72
CA MET A 70 -9.69 -17.85 8.07
C MET A 70 -10.74 -17.44 7.02
N PRO A 71 -11.90 -16.90 7.45
CA PRO A 71 -12.90 -16.34 6.55
C PRO A 71 -12.36 -15.32 5.55
N SER A 72 -13.05 -15.18 4.42
CA SER A 72 -12.72 -14.16 3.41
C SER A 72 -12.77 -12.75 3.99
N GLY A 73 -11.80 -11.91 3.64
CA GLY A 73 -11.66 -10.54 4.14
C GLY A 73 -10.90 -10.43 5.47
N TRP A 74 -10.69 -11.53 6.20
CA TRP A 74 -9.93 -11.48 7.45
C TRP A 74 -8.45 -11.25 7.22
N ILE A 75 -7.84 -10.47 8.10
CA ILE A 75 -6.39 -10.27 8.16
C ILE A 75 -5.91 -10.59 9.58
N ASN A 76 -4.89 -11.44 9.69
CA ASN A 76 -4.23 -11.66 10.98
C ASN A 76 -3.09 -10.65 11.17
N GLU A 77 -2.94 -10.16 12.40
CA GLU A 77 -1.85 -9.25 12.77
C GLU A 77 -0.47 -9.90 12.65
N ARG A 78 -0.37 -11.22 12.81
CA ARG A 78 0.93 -11.88 12.91
C ARG A 78 1.43 -12.31 11.55
N VAL A 79 2.46 -11.63 11.07
CA VAL A 79 3.30 -12.11 9.98
C VAL A 79 4.58 -12.66 10.58
N ASN A 80 4.71 -13.98 10.54
CA ASN A 80 5.90 -14.68 11.03
C ASN A 80 7.05 -14.51 10.03
N THR A 81 8.19 -14.04 10.53
CA THR A 81 9.41 -13.79 9.75
C THR A 81 10.50 -14.82 10.03
N SER A 82 10.27 -15.78 10.93
CA SER A 82 11.26 -16.79 11.33
C SER A 82 10.67 -18.20 11.40
N ASP A 83 11.53 -19.19 11.24
CA ASP A 83 11.28 -20.60 11.50
C ASP A 83 11.57 -21.00 12.96
N TRP A 84 11.69 -20.01 13.86
CA TRP A 84 12.08 -20.22 15.25
C TRP A 84 11.15 -21.21 15.96
N ASP A 85 11.76 -22.28 16.47
CA ASP A 85 11.09 -23.39 17.11
C ASP A 85 10.25 -22.92 18.30
N ASN A 86 9.02 -23.43 18.43
CA ASN A 86 7.92 -23.00 19.33
C ASN A 86 6.87 -21.98 18.80
N ASN A 87 6.86 -21.64 17.51
CA ASN A 87 5.76 -20.86 16.88
C ASN A 87 5.43 -19.53 17.58
N LEU A 88 6.43 -18.82 18.12
CA LEU A 88 6.24 -17.58 18.89
C LEU A 88 5.63 -16.41 18.09
N GLY A 89 5.46 -16.57 16.77
CA GLY A 89 4.73 -15.67 15.86
C GLY A 89 3.60 -16.35 15.08
N GLY A 90 3.09 -17.49 15.55
CA GLY A 90 2.07 -18.28 14.86
C GLY A 90 0.76 -17.51 14.62
N ILE A 91 0.20 -17.70 13.43
CA ILE A 91 -1.07 -17.10 12.99
C ILE A 91 -2.20 -17.73 13.81
N PHE A 92 -2.91 -16.95 14.61
CA PHE A 92 -4.09 -17.43 15.33
C PHE A 92 -5.36 -17.27 14.49
N TYR A 93 -6.42 -18.00 14.83
CA TYR A 93 -7.71 -17.85 14.16
C TYR A 93 -8.46 -16.63 14.73
N GLY A 94 -8.47 -15.52 13.99
CA GLY A 94 -9.16 -14.29 14.40
C GLY A 94 -8.95 -13.14 13.43
N SER A 95 -9.95 -12.25 13.37
CA SER A 95 -9.83 -10.92 12.76
C SER A 95 -9.02 -9.99 13.65
N THR A 96 -8.42 -8.96 13.05
CA THR A 96 -7.58 -8.00 13.77
C THR A 96 -7.75 -6.59 13.21
N TRP A 97 -7.12 -5.60 13.87
CA TRP A 97 -7.09 -4.21 13.43
C TRP A 97 -6.53 -4.02 12.01
N CYS A 98 -5.81 -5.01 11.48
CA CYS A 98 -5.20 -4.93 10.15
C CYS A 98 -6.24 -4.79 9.03
N GLU A 99 -7.47 -5.26 9.21
CA GLU A 99 -8.58 -5.02 8.27
C GLU A 99 -8.87 -3.52 8.14
N ILE A 100 -8.95 -2.83 9.28
CA ILE A 100 -9.14 -1.38 9.31
C ILE A 100 -7.90 -0.68 8.77
N ALA A 101 -6.69 -1.16 9.07
CA ALA A 101 -5.46 -0.59 8.52
C ALA A 101 -5.42 -0.67 6.98
N LEU A 102 -5.90 -1.76 6.38
CA LEU A 102 -6.02 -1.88 4.93
C LEU A 102 -7.00 -0.84 4.37
N LEU A 103 -8.18 -0.71 4.99
CA LEU A 103 -9.20 0.26 4.57
C LEU A 103 -8.69 1.70 4.69
N LEU A 104 -7.97 2.03 5.77
CA LEU A 104 -7.36 3.35 5.96
C LEU A 104 -6.22 3.60 4.98
N THR A 105 -5.37 2.60 4.70
CA THR A 105 -4.34 2.68 3.64
C THR A 105 -4.98 3.07 2.31
N TYR A 106 -6.06 2.38 1.92
CA TYR A 106 -6.79 2.69 0.70
C TYR A 106 -7.56 4.02 0.77
N ALA A 107 -8.05 4.47 1.93
CA ALA A 107 -8.78 5.72 2.07
C ALA A 107 -7.85 6.95 2.07
N GLU A 108 -6.71 6.85 2.74
CA GLU A 108 -5.84 7.98 3.06
C GLU A 108 -4.76 8.22 2.01
N LEU A 109 -4.23 7.17 1.38
CA LEU A 109 -3.04 7.29 0.52
C LEU A 109 -3.39 7.30 -0.97
N PRO A 110 -2.64 8.01 -1.82
CA PRO A 110 -2.78 7.87 -3.26
C PRO A 110 -2.34 6.46 -3.70
N GLY A 111 -3.13 5.79 -4.54
CA GLY A 111 -2.76 4.50 -5.12
C GLY A 111 -1.59 4.61 -6.10
N LEU A 112 -1.44 5.79 -6.72
CA LEU A 112 -0.31 6.20 -7.54
C LEU A 112 0.13 7.61 -7.14
N TYR A 113 1.38 7.75 -6.71
CA TYR A 113 2.06 9.03 -6.55
C TYR A 113 3.04 9.24 -7.71
N VAL A 114 3.05 10.43 -8.29
CA VAL A 114 4.01 10.82 -9.32
C VAL A 114 4.64 12.15 -8.96
N ASP A 115 5.96 12.15 -8.88
CA ASP A 115 6.77 13.35 -8.82
C ASP A 115 7.15 13.78 -10.25
N LEU A 116 6.56 14.90 -10.68
CA LEU A 116 6.78 15.45 -12.02
C LEU A 116 8.17 16.05 -12.20
N GLU A 117 8.80 16.51 -11.13
CA GLU A 117 10.13 17.14 -11.18
C GLU A 117 11.23 16.09 -11.33
N THR A 118 11.15 15.00 -10.57
CA THR A 118 12.15 13.93 -10.60
C THR A 118 11.80 12.81 -11.58
N GLN A 119 10.62 12.86 -12.22
CA GLN A 119 10.07 11.81 -13.06
C GLN A 119 10.12 10.44 -12.37
N ARG A 120 9.68 10.41 -11.11
CA ARG A 120 9.57 9.20 -10.29
C ARG A 120 8.12 8.92 -9.94
N TYR A 121 7.82 7.66 -9.70
CA TYR A 121 6.49 7.25 -9.29
C TYR A 121 6.55 6.14 -8.25
N TRP A 122 5.51 6.07 -7.44
CA TRP A 122 5.30 5.00 -6.46
C TRP A 122 3.85 4.53 -6.55
N THR A 123 3.65 3.22 -6.45
CA THR A 123 2.31 2.64 -6.57
C THR A 123 2.14 1.43 -5.67
N MET A 124 0.93 1.26 -5.14
CA MET A 124 0.49 0.05 -4.45
C MET A 124 -0.38 -0.84 -5.35
N GLU A 125 -0.61 -0.41 -6.59
CA GLU A 125 -1.44 -1.09 -7.57
C GLU A 125 -0.55 -1.79 -8.62
N PRO A 126 -0.99 -2.91 -9.22
CA PRO A 126 -0.25 -3.63 -10.25
C PRO A 126 -0.36 -2.91 -11.62
N ILE A 127 0.17 -1.70 -11.72
CA ILE A 127 0.18 -0.87 -12.93
C ILE A 127 1.61 -0.67 -13.48
N ASP A 128 1.71 -0.48 -14.79
CA ASP A 128 2.92 0.08 -15.41
C ASP A 128 2.73 1.58 -15.62
N VAL A 129 3.77 2.36 -15.35
CA VAL A 129 3.77 3.82 -15.49
C VAL A 129 4.94 4.23 -16.40
N GLN A 130 4.67 5.08 -17.38
CA GLN A 130 5.66 5.58 -18.33
C GLN A 130 5.54 7.09 -18.49
N PHE A 131 6.66 7.79 -18.43
CA PHE A 131 6.73 9.23 -18.73
C PHE A 131 6.87 9.42 -20.24
N THR A 132 6.05 10.29 -20.81
CA THR A 132 6.00 10.60 -22.24
C THR A 132 5.87 12.11 -22.46
N ASP A 133 6.10 12.58 -23.68
CA ASP A 133 5.92 14.00 -24.04
C ASP A 133 4.47 14.48 -23.85
N GLN A 134 3.50 13.56 -23.86
CA GLN A 134 2.07 13.84 -23.69
C GLN A 134 1.61 13.72 -22.23
N GLY A 135 2.53 13.37 -21.32
CA GLY A 135 2.27 13.20 -19.90
C GLY A 135 2.57 11.79 -19.39
N VAL A 136 1.86 11.37 -18.35
CA VAL A 136 2.08 10.09 -17.65
C VAL A 136 1.12 9.04 -18.18
N ARG A 137 1.66 8.05 -18.88
CA ARG A 137 0.90 6.90 -19.40
C ARG A 137 0.85 5.81 -18.33
N ILE A 138 -0.35 5.30 -18.07
CA ILE A 138 -0.65 4.30 -17.04
C ILE A 138 -1.37 3.12 -17.68
N THR A 139 -0.87 1.91 -17.45
CA THR A 139 -1.46 0.67 -17.97
C THR A 139 -1.81 -0.28 -16.82
N ASN A 140 -3.06 -0.76 -16.78
CA ASN A 140 -3.50 -1.75 -15.81
C ASN A 140 -3.04 -3.15 -16.23
N ARG A 141 -2.19 -3.80 -15.41
CA ARG A 141 -1.67 -5.14 -15.69
C ARG A 141 -2.44 -6.25 -15.00
N SER A 142 -3.35 -5.90 -14.10
CA SER A 142 -4.16 -6.91 -13.42
C SER A 142 -5.22 -7.47 -14.36
N ALA A 143 -5.72 -8.66 -14.01
CA ALA A 143 -6.88 -9.24 -14.65
C ALA A 143 -8.21 -8.60 -14.18
N PHE A 144 -8.15 -7.59 -13.30
CA PHE A 144 -9.30 -6.96 -12.67
C PHE A 144 -9.39 -5.50 -13.08
N LYS A 145 -10.57 -4.90 -12.92
CA LYS A 145 -10.73 -3.46 -13.06
C LYS A 145 -10.01 -2.75 -11.91
N ALA A 146 -9.11 -1.83 -12.25
CA ALA A 146 -8.39 -1.01 -11.28
C ALA A 146 -9.11 0.32 -11.05
N ARG A 147 -9.18 0.75 -9.79
CA ARG A 147 -9.67 2.07 -9.36
C ARG A 147 -8.56 2.78 -8.60
N ILE A 148 -7.89 3.72 -9.25
CA ILE A 148 -6.62 4.25 -8.77
C ILE A 148 -6.81 5.71 -8.38
N LYS A 149 -6.50 6.04 -7.13
CA LYS A 149 -6.36 7.43 -6.70
C LYS A 149 -4.97 7.92 -7.10
N VAL A 150 -4.91 9.02 -7.84
CA VAL A 150 -3.67 9.55 -8.41
C VAL A 150 -3.35 10.90 -7.80
N LEU A 151 -2.13 11.04 -7.28
CA LEU A 151 -1.51 12.32 -6.92
C LEU A 151 -0.33 12.56 -7.85
N MET A 152 -0.43 13.59 -8.70
CA MET A 152 0.67 14.09 -9.52
C MET A 152 0.98 15.50 -9.06
N GLU A 153 2.23 15.77 -8.69
CA GLU A 153 2.65 17.09 -8.22
C GLU A 153 4.09 17.40 -8.61
N GLY A 154 4.38 18.68 -8.88
CA GLY A 154 5.71 19.23 -9.01
C GLY A 154 6.17 19.92 -7.72
N ALA A 155 7.30 20.62 -7.80
CA ALA A 155 7.92 21.28 -6.65
C ALA A 155 7.02 22.35 -6.00
N LEU A 156 6.21 23.05 -6.78
CA LEU A 156 5.35 24.13 -6.30
C LEU A 156 4.11 23.58 -5.58
N GLU A 157 3.49 22.54 -6.13
CA GLU A 157 2.32 21.89 -5.54
C GLU A 157 2.68 21.18 -4.23
N ARG A 158 3.87 20.56 -4.13
CA ARG A 158 4.36 19.92 -2.89
C ARG A 158 4.45 20.88 -1.70
N ARG A 159 4.64 22.18 -1.95
CA ARG A 159 4.68 23.22 -0.89
C ARG A 159 3.30 23.55 -0.33
N GLN A 160 2.24 23.18 -1.04
CA GLN A 160 0.87 23.37 -0.56
C GLN A 160 0.53 22.27 0.46
N PRO A 161 -0.11 22.61 1.59
CA PRO A 161 -0.59 21.61 2.53
C PRO A 161 -1.51 20.60 1.85
N LEU A 162 -1.33 19.31 2.17
CA LEU A 162 -2.32 18.27 1.86
C LEU A 162 -3.23 18.12 3.07
N GLU A 163 -4.54 17.97 2.85
CA GLU A 163 -5.49 17.72 3.92
C GLU A 163 -5.24 16.34 4.56
N LEU A 164 -5.41 16.27 5.88
CA LEU A 164 -5.21 15.05 6.68
C LEU A 164 -6.44 14.12 6.64
N ASP A 165 -7.62 14.64 6.26
CA ASP A 165 -8.91 13.93 6.36
C ASP A 165 -9.20 12.97 5.19
N GLY A 166 -8.13 12.47 4.56
CA GLY A 166 -8.17 11.47 3.49
C GLY A 166 -7.92 12.06 2.10
N PHE A 167 -7.23 11.31 1.25
CA PHE A 167 -6.89 11.78 -0.10
C PHE A 167 -8.12 11.74 -1.04
N CYS A 168 -8.69 12.91 -1.31
CA CYS A 168 -9.81 13.13 -2.24
C CYS A 168 -9.39 13.52 -3.66
N GLY A 169 -8.17 13.18 -4.08
CA GLY A 169 -7.66 13.56 -5.40
C GLY A 169 -8.28 12.80 -6.58
N LYS A 170 -7.71 13.05 -7.77
CA LYS A 170 -8.16 12.48 -9.05
C LYS A 170 -8.23 10.96 -8.96
N ARG A 171 -9.31 10.39 -9.49
CA ARG A 171 -9.49 8.94 -9.63
C ARG A 171 -9.52 8.56 -11.09
N ILE A 172 -8.86 7.47 -11.42
CA ILE A 172 -8.95 6.85 -12.74
C ILE A 172 -9.46 5.42 -12.59
N GLU A 173 -10.27 4.99 -13.55
CA GLU A 173 -10.70 3.60 -13.65
C GLU A 173 -10.12 3.03 -14.94
N LEU A 174 -9.53 1.83 -14.84
CA LEU A 174 -8.94 1.13 -15.98
C LEU A 174 -9.40 -0.32 -15.95
N ASP A 175 -10.01 -0.78 -17.04
CA ASP A 175 -10.27 -2.20 -17.25
C ASP A 175 -8.94 -2.97 -17.41
N ALA A 176 -9.00 -4.31 -17.34
CA ALA A 176 -7.82 -5.15 -17.47
C ALA A 176 -7.10 -4.89 -18.81
N GLY A 177 -5.79 -4.65 -18.77
CA GLY A 177 -4.98 -4.32 -19.95
C GLY A 177 -5.19 -2.90 -20.52
N GLN A 178 -6.13 -2.12 -19.98
CA GLN A 178 -6.41 -0.78 -20.48
C GLN A 178 -5.28 0.19 -20.15
N THR A 179 -5.06 1.16 -21.05
CA THR A 179 -4.12 2.25 -20.89
C THR A 179 -4.83 3.59 -20.91
N SER A 180 -4.37 4.55 -20.08
CA SER A 180 -4.77 5.95 -20.13
C SER A 180 -3.54 6.86 -19.97
N THR A 181 -3.61 8.07 -20.52
CA THR A 181 -2.56 9.09 -20.37
C THR A 181 -3.11 10.26 -19.59
N LEU A 182 -2.41 10.65 -18.52
CA LEU A 182 -2.72 11.83 -17.72
C LEU A 182 -1.80 12.98 -18.15
N PRO A 183 -2.33 14.15 -18.50
CA PRO A 183 -1.51 15.31 -18.82
C PRO A 183 -0.73 15.77 -17.59
N CYS A 184 0.50 16.23 -17.81
CA CYS A 184 1.35 16.88 -16.81
C CYS A 184 1.05 18.38 -16.73
#